data_AF-A0A956GRH5-F1
#
_entry.id   AF-A0A956GRH5-F1
#
_cell.length_a   1.000
_cell.length_b   1.000
_cell.length_c   1.000
_cell.angle_alpha   90.00
_cell.angle_beta   90.00
_cell.angle_gamma   90.00
#
_symmetry.space_group_name_H-M   'P 1'
#
loop_
_entity.id
_entity.type
_entity.pdbx_description
1 polymer ?
#
loop_
_entity_poly.entity_id
_entity_poly.type
_entity_poly.pdbx_seq_one_letter_code
_entity_poly.pdbx_strand_id
1 'polypeptide(L)'
;MYSLVQIDKHSFDTTIEHFSFPPFHRIEDMGELTKLSFLPRLRSATFTGTGLDDRGLLGVCGASTIENLDLQDTKVSNDGLACLARLPNLRHLRLKDNRQLTNACIPTILQLRALVDLQVHETSIDQAGVNQLVTLSNLRDLCVYVEDDNYSFEELLQLSARMPRCTILAKGRGEFLGGAFEGTWTR
;
A
#
# COMPACT_ATOMS: atom_id res chain seq x y z
N MET A 1 4.09 17.88 29.44
CA MET A 1 2.81 18.43 28.95
C MET A 1 2.66 17.93 27.53
N TYR A 2 1.64 17.13 27.26
CA TYR A 2 1.41 16.60 25.92
C TYR A 2 0.83 17.70 25.03
N SER A 3 1.36 17.84 23.81
CA SER A 3 0.77 18.71 22.79
C SER A 3 -0.22 17.88 21.96
N LEU A 4 -1.38 18.47 21.66
CA LEU A 4 -2.43 17.84 20.87
C LEU A 4 -2.51 18.48 19.48
N VAL A 5 -2.71 17.66 18.46
CA VAL A 5 -3.03 18.07 17.09
C VAL A 5 -4.45 17.62 16.78
N GLN A 6 -5.30 18.55 16.34
CA GLN A 6 -6.64 18.21 15.84
C GLN A 6 -6.55 17.84 14.37
N ILE A 7 -7.06 16.67 14.01
CA ILE A 7 -7.16 16.19 12.63
C ILE A 7 -8.55 15.59 12.47
N ASP A 8 -9.35 16.20 11.60
CA ASP A 8 -10.68 15.71 11.21
C ASP A 8 -11.56 15.31 12.41
N LYS A 9 -11.73 16.26 13.34
CA LYS A 9 -12.51 16.17 14.60
C LYS A 9 -11.92 15.28 15.70
N HIS A 10 -10.74 14.69 15.47
CA HIS A 10 -10.06 13.85 16.47
C HIS A 10 -8.79 14.51 16.99
N SER A 11 -8.53 14.32 18.27
CA SER A 11 -7.33 14.83 18.95
C SER A 11 -6.26 13.76 19.03
N PHE A 12 -5.06 14.07 18.54
CA PHE A 12 -3.93 13.16 18.56
C PHE A 12 -2.79 13.75 19.39
N ASP A 13 -2.19 12.92 20.23
CA ASP A 13 -0.98 13.27 20.95
C ASP A 13 0.20 13.38 19.97
N THR A 14 1.00 14.44 20.06
CA THR A 14 2.20 14.61 19.21
C THR A 14 3.26 13.50 19.36
N THR A 15 3.14 12.65 20.39
CA THR A 15 4.05 11.53 20.64
C THR A 15 3.64 10.23 19.96
N ILE A 16 2.47 10.16 19.31
CA ILE A 16 2.04 8.93 18.64
C ILE A 16 3.01 8.52 17.53
N GLU A 17 3.25 7.22 17.44
CA GLU A 17 4.03 6.60 16.36
C GLU A 17 3.11 5.97 15.29
N HIS A 18 1.84 5.77 15.65
CA HIS A 18 0.84 5.11 14.83
C HIS A 18 -0.41 5.99 14.71
N PHE A 19 -0.71 6.42 13.49
CA PHE A 19 -1.93 7.16 13.17
C PHE A 19 -2.97 6.21 12.57
N SER A 20 -4.18 6.26 13.13
CA SER A 20 -5.36 5.64 12.57
C SER A 20 -6.57 6.45 12.99
N PHE A 21 -7.55 6.59 12.10
CA PHE A 21 -8.88 6.99 12.54
C PHE A 21 -9.61 5.82 13.21
N PRO A 22 -10.65 6.08 14.02
CA PRO A 22 -11.55 5.05 14.49
C PRO A 22 -12.16 4.24 13.32
N PRO A 23 -12.60 2.99 13.56
CA PRO A 23 -13.26 2.19 12.53
C PRO A 23 -14.43 2.93 11.86
N PHE A 24 -14.59 2.74 10.55
CA PHE A 24 -15.64 3.35 9.72
C PHE A 24 -15.62 4.89 9.66
N HIS A 25 -14.51 5.52 10.05
CA HIS A 25 -14.35 6.97 9.94
C HIS A 25 -14.21 7.39 8.48
N ARG A 26 -15.08 8.31 8.04
CA ARG A 26 -14.99 8.94 6.73
C ARG A 26 -14.36 10.31 6.87
N ILE A 27 -13.29 10.58 6.13
CA ILE A 27 -12.60 11.86 6.22
C ILE A 27 -13.52 12.97 5.67
N GLU A 28 -13.78 14.00 6.47
CA GLU A 28 -14.61 15.14 6.06
C GLU A 28 -13.77 16.23 5.40
N ASP A 29 -12.59 16.52 5.96
CA ASP A 29 -11.65 17.50 5.41
C ASP A 29 -10.27 16.86 5.11
N MET A 30 -10.02 16.59 3.83
CA MET A 30 -8.74 16.06 3.36
C MET A 30 -7.56 17.02 3.61
N GLY A 31 -7.82 18.34 3.68
CA GLY A 31 -6.78 19.34 3.92
C GLY A 31 -6.18 19.26 5.33
N GLU A 32 -6.95 18.74 6.29
CA GLU A 32 -6.50 18.54 7.67
C GLU A 32 -5.35 17.53 7.77
N LEU A 33 -5.21 16.61 6.81
CA LEU A 33 -4.13 15.61 6.81
C LEU A 33 -2.73 16.21 6.64
N THR A 34 -2.62 17.46 6.18
CA THR A 34 -1.34 18.20 6.21
C THR A 34 -0.76 18.34 7.62
N LYS A 35 -1.62 18.30 8.66
CA LYS A 35 -1.24 18.39 10.07
C LYS A 35 -0.54 17.14 10.59
N LEU A 36 -0.54 16.03 9.85
CA LEU A 36 0.28 14.85 10.18
C LEU A 36 1.77 15.19 10.24
N SER A 37 2.22 16.23 9.53
CA SER A 37 3.58 16.76 9.62
C SER A 37 3.95 17.31 11.01
N PHE A 38 2.96 17.59 11.87
CA PHE A 38 3.17 18.02 13.25
C PHE A 38 3.33 16.86 14.24
N LEU A 39 3.33 15.61 13.76
CA LEU A 39 3.55 14.40 14.55
C LEU A 39 4.98 13.87 14.33
N PRO A 40 6.00 14.40 15.05
CA PRO A 40 7.42 14.13 14.74
C PRO A 40 7.84 12.67 14.95
N ARG A 41 7.05 11.89 15.70
CA ARG A 41 7.31 10.47 15.97
C ARG A 41 6.51 9.54 15.07
N LEU A 42 5.67 10.05 14.17
CA LEU A 42 4.84 9.23 13.31
C LEU A 42 5.70 8.29 12.46
N ARG A 43 5.41 6.99 12.50
CA ARG A 43 6.09 5.94 11.73
C ARG A 43 5.12 5.13 10.89
N SER A 44 3.90 4.92 11.37
CA SER A 44 2.87 4.27 10.57
C SER A 44 1.58 5.07 10.51
N ALA A 45 0.94 5.04 9.35
CA ALA A 45 -0.41 5.58 9.18
C ALA A 45 -1.27 4.58 8.40
N THR A 46 -2.52 4.42 8.83
CA THR A 46 -3.55 3.69 8.07
C THR A 46 -4.73 4.60 7.76
N PHE A 47 -5.21 4.48 6.54
CA PHE A 47 -6.40 5.14 6.02
C PHE A 47 -7.38 4.14 5.42
N THR A 48 -7.35 2.90 5.92
CA THR A 48 -8.16 1.81 5.38
C THR A 48 -9.64 2.15 5.41
N GLY A 49 -10.31 2.12 4.25
CA GLY A 49 -11.75 2.36 4.14
C GLY A 49 -12.21 3.78 4.52
N THR A 50 -11.30 4.76 4.62
CA THR A 50 -11.67 6.12 5.04
C THR A 50 -12.14 7.01 3.89
N GLY A 51 -12.07 6.51 2.65
CA GLY A 51 -12.36 7.25 1.44
C GLY A 51 -11.29 8.29 1.07
N LEU A 52 -10.06 8.15 1.59
CA LEU A 52 -8.90 8.99 1.28
C LEU A 52 -8.75 9.18 -0.24
N ASP A 53 -8.66 10.44 -0.68
CA ASP A 53 -8.43 10.82 -2.08
C ASP A 53 -7.00 11.35 -2.30
N ASP A 54 -6.68 11.72 -3.55
CA ASP A 54 -5.35 12.25 -3.92
C ASP A 54 -4.95 13.51 -3.14
N ARG A 55 -5.92 14.37 -2.78
CA ARG A 55 -5.66 15.59 -2.00
C ARG A 55 -5.29 15.21 -0.57
N GLY A 56 -6.01 14.25 0.00
CA GLY A 56 -5.70 13.71 1.32
C GLY A 56 -4.32 13.07 1.35
N LEU A 57 -4.02 12.20 0.39
CA LEU A 57 -2.72 11.54 0.29
C LEU A 57 -1.57 12.54 0.14
N LEU A 58 -1.76 13.64 -0.61
CA LEU A 58 -0.78 14.71 -0.70
C LEU A 58 -0.46 15.34 0.67
N GLY A 59 -1.46 15.48 1.55
CA GLY A 59 -1.28 15.91 2.94
C GLY A 59 -0.50 14.88 3.77
N VAL A 60 -0.83 13.60 3.64
CA VAL A 60 -0.12 12.48 4.28
C VAL A 60 1.35 12.45 3.88
N CYS A 61 1.65 12.66 2.59
CA CYS A 61 3.01 12.76 2.05
C CYS A 61 3.84 13.92 2.64
N GLY A 62 3.23 14.83 3.43
CA GLY A 62 3.93 15.85 4.20
C GLY A 62 4.63 15.31 5.47
N ALA A 63 4.20 14.16 5.99
CA ALA A 63 4.82 13.51 7.14
C ALA A 63 5.95 12.57 6.69
N SER A 64 7.11 13.14 6.38
CA SER A 64 8.28 12.41 5.82
C SER A 64 8.90 11.35 6.72
N THR A 65 8.43 11.24 7.97
CA THR A 65 8.85 10.23 8.95
C THR A 65 8.14 8.89 8.78
N ILE A 66 7.08 8.80 7.95
CA ILE A 66 6.32 7.58 7.72
C ILE A 66 7.22 6.50 7.08
N GLU A 67 7.21 5.31 7.70
CA GLU A 67 7.84 4.09 7.22
C GLU A 67 6.82 3.06 6.75
N ASN A 68 5.60 3.08 7.31
CA ASN A 68 4.56 2.11 7.02
C ASN A 68 3.26 2.84 6.64
N LEU A 69 2.81 2.66 5.41
CA LEU A 69 1.59 3.31 4.92
C LEU A 69 0.59 2.28 4.40
N ASP A 70 -0.61 2.34 4.96
CA ASP A 70 -1.72 1.48 4.58
C ASP A 70 -2.82 2.32 3.92
N LEU A 71 -3.00 2.11 2.61
CA LEU A 71 -3.98 2.79 1.76
C LEU A 71 -5.02 1.80 1.22
N GLN A 72 -5.31 0.73 1.97
CA GLN A 72 -6.28 -0.27 1.52
C GLN A 72 -7.68 0.34 1.38
N ASP A 73 -8.43 -0.01 0.33
CA ASP A 73 -9.80 0.49 0.10
C ASP A 73 -9.90 2.03 0.21
N THR A 74 -9.17 2.72 -0.68
CA THR A 74 -9.18 4.18 -0.77
C THR A 74 -9.59 4.65 -2.17
N LYS A 75 -9.65 5.96 -2.38
CA LYS A 75 -9.96 6.59 -3.67
C LYS A 75 -8.73 7.17 -4.35
N VAL A 76 -7.54 6.79 -3.90
CA VAL A 76 -6.28 7.26 -4.47
C VAL A 76 -6.13 6.74 -5.91
N SER A 77 -5.71 7.62 -6.81
CA SER A 77 -5.45 7.32 -8.22
C SER A 77 -3.97 7.04 -8.49
N ASN A 78 -3.65 6.62 -9.72
CA ASN A 78 -2.26 6.45 -10.16
C ASN A 78 -1.45 7.76 -10.03
N ASP A 79 -2.09 8.90 -10.34
CA ASP A 79 -1.46 10.22 -10.25
C ASP A 79 -1.28 10.65 -8.79
N GLY A 80 -2.27 10.36 -7.94
CA GLY A 80 -2.19 10.63 -6.51
C GLY A 80 -1.01 9.96 -5.81
N LEU A 81 -0.67 8.72 -6.23
CA LEU A 81 0.48 8.00 -5.67
C LEU A 81 1.81 8.71 -5.92
N ALA A 82 1.93 9.59 -6.92
CA ALA A 82 3.19 10.26 -7.25
C ALA A 82 3.80 11.00 -6.05
N CYS A 83 2.99 11.47 -5.10
CA CYS A 83 3.51 12.14 -3.91
C CYS A 83 4.30 11.22 -2.96
N LEU A 84 4.15 9.90 -3.06
CA LEU A 84 4.85 8.94 -2.20
C LEU A 84 6.38 9.03 -2.34
N ALA A 85 6.89 9.55 -3.46
CA ALA A 85 8.32 9.84 -3.63
C ALA A 85 8.86 10.85 -2.58
N ARG A 86 7.99 11.57 -1.88
CA ARG A 86 8.33 12.48 -0.78
C ARG A 86 8.50 11.77 0.58
N LEU A 87 8.26 10.46 0.66
CA LEU A 87 8.43 9.64 1.85
C LEU A 87 9.72 8.80 1.74
N PRO A 88 10.90 9.38 2.03
CA PRO A 88 12.18 8.72 1.76
C PRO A 88 12.42 7.47 2.60
N ASN A 89 11.67 7.32 3.70
CA ASN A 89 11.77 6.22 4.64
C ASN A 89 10.67 5.17 4.46
N LEU A 90 9.82 5.27 3.41
CA LEU A 90 8.71 4.34 3.22
C LEU A 90 9.22 2.93 2.90
N ARG A 91 8.92 1.99 3.80
CA ARG A 91 9.36 0.58 3.78
C ARG A 91 8.23 -0.40 3.53
N HIS A 92 7.02 -0.11 4.00
CA HIS A 92 5.86 -0.98 3.83
C HIS A 92 4.72 -0.19 3.21
N LEU A 93 4.22 -0.65 2.06
CA LEU A 93 3.12 -0.02 1.34
C LEU A 93 2.03 -1.05 1.02
N ARG A 94 0.82 -0.80 1.53
CA ARG A 94 -0.36 -1.63 1.24
C ARG A 94 -1.36 -0.87 0.39
N LEU A 95 -1.71 -1.46 -0.76
CA LEU A 95 -2.60 -0.88 -1.78
C LEU A 95 -3.81 -1.79 -2.07
N LYS A 96 -4.12 -2.76 -1.21
CA LYS A 96 -5.23 -3.70 -1.39
C LYS A 96 -6.55 -2.99 -1.70
N ASP A 97 -7.42 -3.63 -2.48
CA ASP A 97 -8.77 -3.13 -2.75
C ASP A 97 -8.82 -1.78 -3.48
N ASN A 98 -7.75 -1.41 -4.19
CA ASN A 98 -7.71 -0.21 -5.03
C ASN A 98 -7.66 -0.60 -6.52
N ARG A 99 -8.78 -1.10 -7.05
CA ARG A 99 -8.87 -1.55 -8.46
C ARG A 99 -8.55 -0.46 -9.49
N GLN A 100 -8.66 0.81 -9.13
CA GLN A 100 -8.27 1.94 -9.99
C GLN A 100 -6.76 2.07 -10.20
N LEU A 101 -5.94 1.43 -9.37
CA LEU A 101 -4.49 1.42 -9.52
C LEU A 101 -4.09 0.38 -10.58
N THR A 102 -3.37 0.84 -11.59
CA THR A 102 -2.93 0.02 -12.73
C THR A 102 -1.42 0.07 -12.85
N ASN A 103 -0.85 -0.55 -13.88
CA ASN A 103 0.57 -0.43 -14.21
C ASN A 103 1.07 1.02 -14.36
N ALA A 104 0.18 2.00 -14.54
CA ALA A 104 0.52 3.42 -14.59
C ALA A 104 1.19 3.94 -13.30
N CYS A 105 0.96 3.31 -12.14
CA CYS A 105 1.62 3.70 -10.89
C CYS A 105 3.02 3.08 -10.69
N ILE A 106 3.42 2.10 -11.50
CA ILE A 106 4.71 1.40 -11.35
C ILE A 106 5.90 2.37 -11.39
N PRO A 107 6.00 3.34 -12.33
CA PRO A 107 7.11 4.30 -12.33
C PRO A 107 7.29 5.04 -11.00
N THR A 108 6.19 5.34 -10.30
CA THR A 108 6.21 5.94 -8.97
C THR A 108 6.74 4.95 -7.92
N ILE A 109 6.24 3.71 -7.92
CA ILE A 109 6.67 2.66 -6.99
C ILE A 109 8.18 2.40 -7.13
N LEU A 110 8.74 2.45 -8.35
CA LEU A 110 10.17 2.28 -8.61
C LEU A 110 11.06 3.37 -7.97
N GLN A 111 10.48 4.52 -7.59
CA GLN A 111 11.19 5.59 -6.89
C GLN A 111 11.32 5.33 -5.38
N LEU A 112 10.53 4.41 -4.82
CA LEU A 112 10.52 4.08 -3.40
C LEU A 112 11.69 3.13 -3.06
N ARG A 113 12.92 3.65 -3.10
CA ARG A 113 14.14 2.84 -2.96
C ARG A 113 14.30 2.15 -1.61
N ALA A 114 13.60 2.61 -0.58
CA ALA A 114 13.59 2.01 0.75
C ALA A 114 12.53 0.90 0.92
N LEU A 115 11.69 0.65 -0.09
CA LEU A 115 10.57 -0.28 0.01
C LEU A 115 11.05 -1.72 0.23
N VAL A 116 10.44 -2.39 1.21
CA VAL A 116 10.73 -3.75 1.68
C VAL A 116 9.51 -4.65 1.45
N ASP A 117 8.31 -4.17 1.77
CA ASP A 117 7.04 -4.89 1.59
C ASP A 117 6.11 -4.08 0.69
N LEU A 118 5.63 -4.72 -0.38
CA LEU A 118 4.63 -4.16 -1.28
C LEU A 118 3.45 -5.11 -1.42
N GLN A 119 2.26 -4.62 -1.10
CA GLN A 119 1.02 -5.39 -1.27
C GLN A 119 0.13 -4.73 -2.32
N VAL A 120 0.01 -5.37 -3.48
CA VAL A 120 -0.77 -4.91 -4.64
C VAL A 120 -1.90 -5.88 -5.01
N HIS A 121 -2.14 -6.89 -4.18
CA HIS A 121 -3.29 -7.79 -4.32
C HIS A 121 -4.60 -6.99 -4.39
N GLU A 122 -5.53 -7.42 -5.25
CA GLU A 122 -6.82 -6.73 -5.47
C GLU A 122 -6.68 -5.28 -6.02
N THR A 123 -5.59 -5.01 -6.75
CA THR A 123 -5.44 -3.86 -7.67
C THR A 123 -5.56 -4.33 -9.13
N SER A 124 -5.48 -3.41 -10.10
CA SER A 124 -5.37 -3.73 -11.53
C SER A 124 -3.92 -3.68 -12.04
N ILE A 125 -2.94 -3.80 -11.14
CA ILE A 125 -1.54 -4.07 -11.52
C ILE A 125 -1.46 -5.54 -11.92
N ASP A 126 -0.94 -5.80 -13.11
CA ASP A 126 -0.84 -7.15 -13.69
C ASP A 126 0.62 -7.65 -13.73
N GLN A 127 0.81 -8.80 -14.35
CA GLN A 127 2.13 -9.41 -14.57
C GLN A 127 3.15 -8.45 -15.22
N ALA A 128 2.74 -7.64 -16.21
CA ALA A 128 3.63 -6.70 -16.89
C ALA A 128 4.08 -5.57 -15.96
N GLY A 129 3.22 -5.16 -15.02
CA GLY A 129 3.56 -4.22 -13.97
C GLY A 129 4.58 -4.77 -12.99
N VAL A 130 4.29 -5.92 -12.37
CA VAL A 130 5.18 -6.51 -11.35
C VAL A 130 6.53 -6.93 -11.92
N ASN A 131 6.60 -7.30 -13.20
CA ASN A 131 7.86 -7.65 -13.88
C ASN A 131 8.89 -6.52 -13.92
N GLN A 132 8.47 -5.27 -13.70
CA GLN A 132 9.35 -4.10 -13.63
C GLN A 132 9.93 -3.87 -12.21
N LEU A 133 9.33 -4.48 -11.18
CA LEU A 133 9.75 -4.34 -9.78
C LEU A 133 11.11 -4.98 -9.48
N VAL A 134 11.69 -5.72 -10.44
CA VAL A 134 13.04 -6.30 -10.36
C VAL A 134 14.15 -5.28 -10.06
N THR A 135 13.89 -3.99 -10.28
CA THR A 135 14.84 -2.91 -9.98
C THR A 135 14.81 -2.45 -8.52
N LEU A 136 13.81 -2.87 -7.73
CA LEU A 136 13.71 -2.61 -6.30
C LEU A 136 14.54 -3.62 -5.51
N SER A 137 15.84 -3.37 -5.41
CA SER A 137 16.82 -4.26 -4.76
C SER A 137 16.57 -4.49 -3.25
N ASN A 138 15.79 -3.63 -2.61
CA ASN A 138 15.42 -3.75 -1.19
C ASN A 138 14.10 -4.48 -0.95
N LEU A 139 13.31 -4.74 -2.00
CA LEU A 139 12.06 -5.47 -1.85
C LEU A 139 12.34 -6.90 -1.36
N ARG A 140 11.58 -7.32 -0.34
CA ARG A 140 11.67 -8.62 0.32
C ARG A 140 10.35 -9.36 0.29
N ASP A 141 9.24 -8.64 0.27
CA ASP A 141 7.91 -9.23 0.27
C ASP A 141 7.04 -8.54 -0.77
N LEU A 142 6.49 -9.33 -1.70
CA LEU A 142 5.54 -8.89 -2.71
C LEU A 142 4.27 -9.74 -2.59
N CYS A 143 3.14 -9.11 -2.31
CA CYS A 143 1.84 -9.78 -2.29
C CYS A 143 1.00 -9.40 -3.51
N VAL A 144 0.64 -10.39 -4.32
CA VAL A 144 -0.22 -10.26 -5.50
C VAL A 144 -1.50 -11.09 -5.34
N TYR A 145 -2.50 -10.81 -6.17
CA TYR A 145 -3.72 -11.62 -6.26
C TYR A 145 -3.81 -12.24 -7.65
N VAL A 146 -3.79 -13.57 -7.71
CA VAL A 146 -3.89 -14.37 -8.92
C VAL A 146 -5.36 -14.67 -9.17
N GLU A 147 -5.89 -14.07 -10.23
CA GLU A 147 -7.15 -14.44 -10.86
C GLU A 147 -6.86 -14.85 -12.30
N ASP A 148 -7.81 -15.51 -12.96
CA ASP A 148 -7.65 -15.88 -14.36
C ASP A 148 -7.32 -14.61 -15.18
N ASP A 149 -6.32 -14.70 -16.07
CA ASP A 149 -5.78 -13.66 -16.98
C ASP A 149 -4.83 -12.58 -16.41
N ASN A 150 -4.65 -12.40 -15.09
CA ASN A 150 -3.80 -11.30 -14.58
C ASN A 150 -2.34 -11.69 -14.24
N TYR A 151 -2.12 -12.95 -13.86
CA TYR A 151 -0.81 -13.55 -13.56
C TYR A 151 -0.79 -15.01 -14.00
N SER A 152 0.36 -15.51 -14.46
CA SER A 152 0.60 -16.95 -14.64
C SER A 152 1.61 -17.46 -13.61
N PHE A 153 1.44 -18.72 -13.17
CA PHE A 153 2.39 -19.34 -12.25
C PHE A 153 3.81 -19.40 -12.84
N GLU A 154 3.92 -19.63 -14.15
CA GLU A 154 5.20 -19.66 -14.85
C GLU A 154 5.91 -18.30 -14.79
N GLU A 155 5.21 -17.20 -15.05
CA GLU A 155 5.81 -15.86 -15.01
C GLU A 155 6.14 -15.42 -13.59
N LEU A 156 5.32 -15.77 -12.60
CA LEU A 156 5.65 -15.55 -11.18
C LEU A 156 6.88 -16.36 -10.75
N LEU A 157 7.03 -17.59 -11.22
CA LEU A 157 8.23 -18.40 -11.00
C LEU A 157 9.46 -17.73 -11.62
N GLN A 158 9.37 -17.27 -12.88
CA GLN A 158 10.45 -16.54 -13.55
C GLN A 158 10.79 -15.22 -12.83
N LEU A 159 9.80 -14.49 -12.34
CA LEU A 159 10.00 -13.27 -11.55
C LEU A 159 10.74 -13.57 -10.24
N SER A 160 10.35 -14.64 -9.54
CA SER A 160 11.02 -15.07 -8.30
C SER A 160 12.50 -15.42 -8.54
N ALA A 161 12.83 -16.05 -9.67
CA ALA A 161 14.21 -16.35 -10.05
C ALA A 161 15.03 -15.08 -10.32
N ARG A 162 14.40 -14.02 -10.83
CA ARG A 162 15.01 -12.70 -11.06
C ARG A 162 15.11 -11.86 -9.78
N MET A 163 14.33 -12.18 -8.75
CA MET A 163 14.30 -11.51 -7.45
C MET A 163 14.54 -12.50 -6.30
N PRO A 164 15.71 -13.16 -6.22
CA PRO A 164 15.94 -14.31 -5.31
C PRO A 164 15.92 -13.96 -3.82
N ARG A 165 15.78 -12.68 -3.47
CA ARG A 165 15.65 -12.18 -2.08
C ARG A 165 14.26 -11.64 -1.78
N CYS A 166 13.33 -11.75 -2.73
CA CYS A 166 11.95 -11.29 -2.60
C CYS A 166 11.01 -12.50 -2.60
N THR A 167 10.31 -12.70 -1.50
CA THR A 167 9.21 -13.66 -1.40
C THR A 167 8.02 -13.11 -2.16
N ILE A 168 7.47 -13.90 -3.08
CA ILE A 168 6.25 -13.57 -3.80
C ILE A 168 5.10 -14.39 -3.20
N LEU A 169 4.22 -13.73 -2.46
CA LEU A 169 2.98 -14.31 -1.97
C LEU A 169 1.88 -14.12 -3.01
N ALA A 170 1.54 -15.21 -3.70
CA ALA A 170 0.43 -15.27 -4.62
C ALA A 170 -0.84 -15.72 -3.86
N LYS A 171 -1.75 -14.78 -3.59
CA LYS A 171 -3.10 -15.09 -3.10
C LYS A 171 -3.99 -15.46 -4.28
N GLY A 172 -4.99 -16.33 -4.11
CA GLY A 172 -5.92 -16.70 -5.16
C GLY A 172 -7.29 -17.07 -4.62
N ARG A 173 -8.20 -17.47 -5.50
CA ARG A 173 -9.50 -18.04 -5.11
C ARG A 173 -9.41 -19.56 -4.95
N GLY A 174 -10.21 -20.06 -4.03
CA GLY A 174 -10.45 -21.48 -3.87
C GLY A 174 -11.81 -21.73 -3.25
N GLU A 175 -12.54 -22.70 -3.79
CA GLU A 175 -13.89 -23.09 -3.42
C GLU A 175 -13.84 -24.45 -2.72
N PHE A 176 -14.65 -24.61 -1.66
CA PHE A 176 -14.81 -25.90 -0.98
C PHE A 176 -16.25 -26.38 -1.12
N LEU A 177 -16.45 -27.59 -1.62
CA LEU A 177 -17.77 -28.19 -1.76
C LEU A 177 -17.71 -29.68 -1.46
N GLY A 178 -18.55 -30.14 -0.52
CA GLY A 178 -18.65 -31.58 -0.18
C GLY A 178 -17.35 -32.21 0.33
N GLY A 179 -16.42 -31.42 0.88
CA GLY A 179 -15.10 -31.88 1.31
C GLY A 179 -14.02 -31.87 0.22
N ALA A 180 -14.33 -31.40 -0.98
CA ALA A 180 -13.36 -31.13 -2.05
C ALA A 180 -12.90 -29.66 -2.03
N PHE A 181 -11.73 -29.38 -2.61
CA PHE A 181 -11.22 -28.03 -2.88
C PHE A 181 -11.00 -27.86 -4.39
N GLU A 182 -11.51 -26.76 -4.94
CA GLU A 182 -11.32 -26.32 -6.32
C GLU A 182 -10.67 -24.92 -6.29
N GLY A 183 -9.39 -24.83 -6.62
CA GLY A 183 -8.64 -23.57 -6.56
C GLY A 183 -7.15 -23.77 -6.81
N THR A 184 -6.37 -22.70 -6.72
CA THR A 184 -4.92 -22.78 -6.84
C THR A 184 -4.28 -23.16 -5.49
N TRP A 185 -3.83 -24.42 -5.37
CA TRP A 185 -2.97 -24.83 -4.25
C TRP A 185 -1.59 -24.22 -4.43
N THR A 186 -1.18 -23.34 -3.52
CA THR A 186 0.25 -23.06 -3.30
C THR A 186 0.84 -24.24 -2.53
N ARG A 187 1.84 -24.90 -3.12
CA ARG A 187 2.60 -25.97 -2.44
C ARG A 187 3.46 -25.41 -1.32
#